data_AF-A0A2A8S558-F1
#
_entry.id   AF-A0A2A8S558-F1
#
_cell.length_a   1.000
_cell.length_b   1.000
_cell.length_c   1.000
_cell.angle_alpha   90.00
_cell.angle_beta   90.00
_cell.angle_gamma   90.00
#
_symmetry.space_group_name_H-M   'P 1'
#
loop_
_entity.id
_entity.type
_entity.pdbx_description
1 polymer ?
#
loop_
_entity_poly.entity_id
_entity_poly.type
_entity_poly.pdbx_seq_one_letter_code
_entity_poly.pdbx_strand_id
1 'polypeptide(L)'
;MKLKIFFISLLVILSIACVFFVQKKDVIFQEGNPIPFAIAMSKMIFTDKNIMEVQTNDTRYTYLVKRGELEPYIEMREQDGWEFLERDIYRNSLAFQKGNMTESVPYRYFTRYYTIIDSQY
;
A
#
# COMPACT_ATOMS: atom_id res chain seq x y z
N MET A 1 8.95 38.87 22.54
CA MET A 1 8.78 39.42 21.17
C MET A 1 9.36 38.49 20.09
N LYS A 2 10.64 38.08 20.19
CA LYS A 2 11.31 37.17 19.22
C LYS A 2 10.59 35.82 19.02
N LEU A 3 10.10 35.19 20.10
CA LEU A 3 9.37 33.92 20.03
C LEU A 3 8.04 34.04 19.27
N LYS A 4 7.30 35.15 19.47
CA LYS A 4 6.06 35.42 18.72
C LYS A 4 6.33 35.59 17.22
N ILE A 5 7.40 36.32 16.87
CA ILE A 5 7.81 36.52 15.47
C ILE A 5 8.23 35.18 14.84
N PHE A 6 8.93 34.31 15.59
CA PHE A 6 9.29 32.97 15.13
C PHE A 6 8.05 32.12 14.83
N PHE A 7 7.07 32.08 15.73
CA PHE A 7 5.82 31.34 15.49
C PHE A 7 5.03 31.87 14.30
N ILE A 8 4.96 33.20 14.12
CA ILE A 8 4.31 33.81 12.96
C ILE A 8 5.05 33.41 11.67
N SER A 9 6.38 33.47 11.65
CA SER A 9 7.18 33.07 10.50
C SER A 9 6.98 31.58 10.17
N LEU A 10 6.97 30.71 11.17
CA LEU A 10 6.71 29.28 11.00
C LEU A 10 5.31 29.03 10.42
N LEU A 11 4.29 29.75 10.90
CA LEU A 11 2.91 29.61 10.44
C LEU A 11 2.76 30.08 8.98
N VAL A 12 3.44 31.15 8.59
CA VAL A 12 3.50 31.61 7.19
C VAL A 12 4.15 30.57 6.29
N ILE A 13 5.28 29.99 6.70
CA ILE A 13 5.97 28.94 5.95
C ILE A 13 5.06 27.71 5.79
N LEU A 14 4.41 27.29 6.87
CA LEU A 14 3.48 26.15 6.85
C LEU A 14 2.29 26.41 5.90
N SER A 15 1.77 27.63 5.90
CA SER A 15 0.65 28.04 5.04
C SER A 15 1.03 27.96 3.56
N ILE A 16 2.21 28.48 3.20
CA ILE A 16 2.74 28.42 1.82
C ILE A 16 2.95 26.95 1.41
N ALA A 17 3.52 26.12 2.28
CA ALA A 17 3.70 24.70 2.03
C ALA A 17 2.35 23.99 1.81
N CYS A 18 1.33 24.29 2.63
CA CYS A 18 -0.01 23.71 2.49
C CYS A 18 -0.63 24.05 1.12
N VAL A 19 -0.56 25.32 0.70
CA VAL A 19 -1.05 25.74 -0.62
C VAL A 19 -0.33 24.99 -1.73
N PHE A 20 1.00 24.85 -1.65
CA PHE A 20 1.78 24.09 -2.61
C PHE A 20 1.34 22.62 -2.68
N PHE A 21 1.19 21.95 -1.53
CA PHE A 21 0.74 20.56 -1.47
C PHE A 21 -0.64 20.37 -2.10
N VAL A 22 -1.60 21.25 -1.82
CA VAL A 22 -2.95 21.16 -2.38
C VAL A 22 -2.92 21.34 -3.90
N GLN A 23 -2.16 22.31 -4.42
CA GLN A 23 -2.07 22.57 -5.85
C GLN A 23 -1.32 21.47 -6.61
N LYS A 24 -0.33 20.84 -5.98
CA LYS A 24 0.53 19.82 -6.61
C LYS A 24 0.17 18.40 -6.21
N LYS A 25 -0.94 18.19 -5.50
CA LYS A 25 -1.33 16.87 -4.96
C LYS A 25 -1.31 15.77 -6.02
N ASP A 26 -1.80 16.04 -7.24
CA ASP A 26 -1.90 15.01 -8.29
C ASP A 26 -0.53 14.67 -8.90
N VAL A 27 0.41 15.61 -8.86
CA VAL A 27 1.80 15.41 -9.30
C VAL A 27 2.63 14.72 -8.21
N ILE A 28 2.37 15.05 -6.95
CA ILE A 28 3.02 14.44 -5.78
C ILE A 28 2.52 13.01 -5.60
N PHE A 29 1.22 12.77 -5.79
CA PHE A 29 0.55 11.49 -5.58
C PHE A 29 0.11 10.87 -6.90
N GLN A 30 1.07 10.60 -7.78
CA GLN A 30 0.82 9.94 -9.07
C GLN A 30 0.23 8.53 -8.93
N GLU A 31 0.50 7.86 -7.80
CA GLU A 31 -0.01 6.52 -7.49
C GLU A 31 -1.42 6.53 -6.87
N GLY A 32 -2.06 7.70 -6.77
CA GLY A 32 -3.38 7.87 -6.17
C GLY A 32 -3.33 8.28 -4.69
N ASN A 33 -4.47 8.22 -4.01
CA ASN A 33 -4.58 8.68 -2.63
C ASN A 33 -3.71 7.84 -1.67
N PRO A 34 -2.72 8.43 -0.97
CA PRO A 34 -1.85 7.68 -0.06
C PRO A 34 -2.52 7.36 1.29
N ILE A 35 -3.66 7.98 1.61
CA ILE A 35 -4.28 7.88 2.93
C ILE A 35 -4.65 6.42 3.30
N PRO A 36 -5.31 5.61 2.44
CA PRO A 36 -5.61 4.22 2.78
C PRO A 36 -4.37 3.40 3.11
N PHE A 37 -3.29 3.57 2.35
CA PHE A 37 -2.02 2.91 2.62
C PHE A 37 -1.38 3.38 3.92
N ALA A 38 -1.42 4.69 4.23
CA ALA A 38 -0.94 5.22 5.49
C ALA A 38 -1.67 4.62 6.70
N ILE A 39 -3.00 4.45 6.59
CA ILE A 39 -3.82 3.79 7.61
C ILE A 39 -3.44 2.32 7.75
N ALA A 40 -3.31 1.59 6.63
CA ALA A 40 -2.94 0.17 6.65
C ALA A 40 -1.54 -0.06 7.25
N MET A 41 -0.54 0.72 6.84
CA MET A 41 0.81 0.70 7.42
C MET A 41 0.78 0.97 8.92
N SER A 42 0.02 1.97 9.35
CA SER A 42 -0.13 2.30 10.78
C SER A 42 -0.73 1.11 11.54
N LYS A 43 -1.78 0.48 11.02
CA LYS A 43 -2.38 -0.71 11.63
C LYS A 43 -1.38 -1.86 11.71
N MET A 44 -0.61 -2.14 10.66
CA MET A 44 0.42 -3.18 10.69
C MET A 44 1.45 -2.93 11.80
N ILE A 45 1.92 -1.69 11.96
CA ILE A 45 2.88 -1.31 13.01
C ILE A 45 2.29 -1.51 14.41
N PHE A 46 1.05 -1.10 14.65
CA PHE A 46 0.44 -1.17 15.99
C PHE A 46 -0.13 -2.54 16.35
N THR A 47 -0.43 -3.39 15.37
CA THR A 47 -1.04 -4.72 15.59
C THR A 47 -0.10 -5.89 15.34
N ASP A 48 1.14 -5.62 14.94
CA ASP A 48 2.16 -6.60 14.54
C ASP A 48 1.65 -7.64 13.51
N LYS A 49 0.76 -7.19 12.61
CA LYS A 49 0.24 -7.98 11.51
C LYS A 49 1.16 -7.89 10.30
N ASN A 50 1.42 -9.05 9.67
CA ASN A 50 2.32 -9.15 8.52
C ASN A 50 1.62 -8.96 7.16
N ILE A 51 0.28 -8.91 7.16
CA ILE A 51 -0.57 -8.58 6.01
C ILE A 51 -1.74 -7.69 6.45
N MET A 52 -2.12 -6.76 5.58
CA MET A 52 -3.29 -5.90 5.78
C MET A 52 -3.98 -5.62 4.45
N GLU A 53 -5.31 -5.73 4.44
CA GLU A 53 -6.12 -5.26 3.32
C GLU A 53 -6.19 -3.72 3.32
N VAL A 54 -6.05 -3.14 2.14
CA VAL A 54 -6.13 -1.71 1.86
C VAL A 54 -7.37 -1.46 1.02
N GLN A 55 -8.37 -0.83 1.62
CA GLN A 55 -9.57 -0.38 0.89
C GLN A 55 -9.22 0.87 0.08
N THR A 56 -8.87 0.66 -1.19
CA THR A 56 -8.54 1.76 -2.10
C THR A 56 -9.75 2.22 -2.93
N ASN A 57 -10.68 1.31 -3.28
CA ASN A 57 -11.93 1.52 -4.03
C ASN A 57 -12.87 0.30 -3.85
N ASP A 58 -14.17 0.45 -4.15
CA ASP A 58 -15.19 -0.61 -3.96
C ASP A 58 -14.98 -1.90 -4.79
N THR A 59 -14.11 -1.87 -5.81
CA THR A 59 -13.97 -2.97 -6.80
C THR A 59 -12.58 -3.58 -6.88
N ARG A 60 -11.61 -3.16 -6.06
CA ARG A 60 -10.26 -3.74 -6.07
C ARG A 60 -9.75 -3.92 -4.65
N TYR A 61 -9.44 -5.17 -4.32
CA TYR A 61 -8.82 -5.53 -3.06
C TYR A 61 -7.32 -5.42 -3.21
N THR A 62 -6.72 -4.48 -2.48
CA THR A 62 -5.27 -4.32 -2.45
C THR A 62 -4.77 -4.85 -1.13
N TYR A 63 -3.70 -5.65 -1.14
CA TYR A 63 -3.07 -6.13 0.09
C TYR A 63 -1.70 -5.50 0.26
N LEU A 64 -1.36 -5.24 1.52
CA LEU A 64 -0.07 -4.71 1.93
C LEU A 64 0.64 -5.75 2.79
N VAL A 65 1.87 -6.08 2.44
CA VAL A 65 2.75 -6.96 3.20
C VAL A 65 4.10 -6.30 3.44
N LYS A 66 4.90 -6.83 4.37
CA LYS A 66 6.29 -6.43 4.54
C LYS A 66 7.07 -6.67 3.25
N ARG A 67 8.07 -5.82 2.98
CA ARG A 67 8.77 -5.81 1.69
C ARG A 67 9.36 -7.18 1.37
N GLY A 68 8.87 -7.78 0.28
CA GLY A 68 9.34 -9.06 -0.23
C GLY A 68 8.84 -10.29 0.54
N GLU A 69 8.13 -10.10 1.64
CA GLU A 69 7.50 -11.17 2.42
C GLU A 69 6.10 -11.43 1.83
N LEU A 70 6.03 -12.24 0.77
CA LEU A 70 4.78 -12.51 0.03
C LEU A 70 3.99 -13.67 0.66
N GLU A 71 4.65 -14.47 1.48
CA GLU A 71 4.14 -15.66 2.17
C GLU A 71 2.85 -15.39 2.96
N PRO A 72 2.69 -14.28 3.71
CA PRO A 72 1.42 -13.98 4.38
C PRO A 72 0.21 -13.90 3.43
N TYR A 73 0.41 -13.45 2.19
CA TYR A 73 -0.66 -13.44 1.18
C TYR A 73 -0.89 -14.82 0.57
N ILE A 74 0.18 -15.57 0.33
CA ILE A 74 0.11 -16.95 -0.15
C ILE A 74 -0.69 -17.81 0.84
N GLU A 75 -0.31 -17.79 2.12
CA GLU A 75 -0.99 -18.54 3.19
C GLU A 75 -2.46 -18.16 3.32
N MET A 76 -2.79 -16.86 3.24
CA MET A 76 -4.17 -16.39 3.25
C MET A 76 -4.98 -16.97 2.08
N ARG A 77 -4.41 -17.00 0.87
CA ARG A 77 -5.07 -17.56 -0.32
C ARG A 77 -5.21 -19.08 -0.25
N GLU A 78 -4.23 -19.77 0.33
CA GLU A 78 -4.29 -21.21 0.57
C GLU A 78 -5.40 -21.58 1.57
N GLN A 79 -5.59 -20.77 2.62
CA GLN A 79 -6.73 -20.91 3.54
C GLN A 79 -8.08 -20.73 2.83
N ASP A 80 -8.14 -19.90 1.79
CA ASP A 80 -9.31 -19.72 0.93
C ASP A 80 -9.46 -20.84 -0.13
N GLY A 81 -8.62 -21.87 -0.10
CA GLY A 81 -8.68 -23.04 -0.97
C GLY A 81 -8.05 -22.85 -2.35
N TRP A 82 -7.14 -21.89 -2.50
CA TRP A 82 -6.27 -21.79 -3.66
C TRP A 82 -4.98 -22.59 -3.44
N GLU A 83 -4.42 -23.16 -4.49
CA GLU A 83 -3.11 -23.80 -4.48
C GLU A 83 -2.08 -22.83 -5.06
N PHE A 84 -1.01 -22.55 -4.34
CA PHE A 84 0.11 -21.77 -4.86
C PHE A 84 0.92 -22.60 -5.85
N LEU A 85 1.10 -22.09 -7.07
CA LEU A 85 1.87 -22.77 -8.10
C LEU A 85 3.31 -22.28 -8.11
N GLU A 86 3.50 -20.98 -8.36
CA GLU A 86 4.82 -20.39 -8.51
C GLU A 86 4.79 -18.86 -8.39
N ARG A 87 5.99 -18.29 -8.22
CA ARG A 87 6.25 -16.85 -8.30
C ARG A 87 6.96 -16.54 -9.63
N ASP A 88 6.29 -15.79 -10.51
CA ASP A 88 6.91 -15.24 -11.71
C ASP A 88 7.70 -13.97 -11.34
N ILE A 89 9.01 -14.13 -11.14
CA ILE A 89 9.92 -13.04 -10.75
C ILE A 89 10.04 -11.99 -11.87
N TYR A 90 9.89 -12.38 -13.14
CA TYR A 90 10.01 -11.47 -14.28
C TYR A 90 8.78 -10.58 -14.42
N ARG A 91 7.59 -11.11 -14.11
CA ARG A 91 6.33 -10.35 -14.13
C ARG A 91 5.96 -9.73 -12.79
N ASN A 92 6.68 -10.06 -11.73
CA ASN A 92 6.29 -9.76 -10.36
C ASN A 92 4.86 -10.20 -10.07
N SER A 93 4.58 -11.49 -10.25
CA SER A 93 3.26 -12.05 -9.94
C SER A 93 3.34 -13.39 -9.22
N LEU A 94 2.24 -13.73 -8.56
CA LEU A 94 2.00 -15.01 -7.90
C LEU A 94 0.93 -15.77 -8.67
N ALA A 95 1.22 -17.01 -9.06
CA ALA A 95 0.28 -17.87 -9.76
C ALA A 95 -0.42 -18.80 -8.77
N PHE A 96 -1.75 -18.87 -8.86
CA PHE A 96 -2.58 -19.72 -8.02
C PHE A 96 -3.56 -20.55 -8.87
N GLN A 97 -3.97 -21.71 -8.36
CA GLN A 97 -4.98 -22.58 -8.97
C GLN A 97 -6.12 -22.90 -8.00
N LYS A 98 -7.35 -22.96 -8.50
CA LYS A 98 -8.52 -23.45 -7.75
C LYS A 98 -9.43 -24.22 -8.69
N GLY A 99 -9.35 -25.55 -8.64
CA GLY A 99 -10.01 -26.43 -9.62
C GLY A 99 -9.48 -26.18 -11.04
N ASN A 100 -10.36 -25.76 -11.95
CA ASN A 100 -10.01 -25.45 -13.35
C ASN A 100 -9.66 -23.97 -13.58
N MET A 101 -9.62 -23.15 -12.52
CA MET A 101 -9.31 -21.73 -12.61
C MET A 101 -7.86 -21.48 -12.20
N THR A 102 -7.14 -20.70 -13.01
CA THR A 102 -5.79 -20.21 -12.70
C THR A 102 -5.83 -18.69 -12.64
N GLU A 103 -5.20 -18.11 -11.63
CA GLU A 103 -5.10 -16.66 -11.44
C GLU A 103 -3.63 -16.26 -11.31
N SER A 104 -3.26 -15.13 -11.92
CA SER A 104 -1.97 -14.49 -11.70
C SER A 104 -2.19 -13.14 -11.01
N VAL A 105 -1.68 -13.02 -9.79
CA VAL A 105 -1.85 -11.86 -8.93
C VAL A 105 -0.56 -11.03 -8.98
N PRO A 106 -0.56 -9.83 -9.58
CA PRO A 106 0.62 -8.99 -9.62
C PRO A 106 0.92 -8.36 -8.26
N TYR A 107 2.20 -8.09 -8.01
CA TYR A 107 2.68 -7.35 -6.86
C TYR A 107 3.73 -6.31 -7.29
N ARG A 108 3.90 -5.26 -6.48
CA ARG A 108 4.91 -4.22 -6.69
C ARG A 108 5.53 -3.75 -5.39
N TYR A 109 6.84 -3.48 -5.41
CA TYR A 109 7.51 -2.83 -4.28
C TYR A 109 7.04 -1.38 -4.18
N PHE A 110 6.48 -1.00 -3.04
CA PHE A 110 5.85 0.31 -2.87
C PHE A 110 6.77 1.28 -2.11
N THR A 111 7.14 0.92 -0.88
CA THR A 111 8.12 1.69 -0.10
C THR A 111 9.34 0.84 0.18
N ARG A 112 10.32 1.42 0.88
CA ARG A 112 11.46 0.63 1.39
C ARG A 112 11.05 -0.53 2.31
N TYR A 113 9.82 -0.51 2.84
CA TYR A 113 9.34 -1.45 3.87
C TYR A 113 8.14 -2.31 3.46
N TYR A 114 7.46 -1.98 2.36
CA TYR A 114 6.19 -2.63 2.02
C TYR A 114 6.11 -3.01 0.54
N THR A 115 5.44 -4.13 0.29
CA THR A 115 5.01 -4.60 -1.02
C THR A 115 3.49 -4.53 -1.12
N ILE A 116 3.00 -4.03 -2.24
CA ILE A 116 1.59 -4.03 -2.61
C ILE A 116 1.31 -5.26 -3.45
N ILE A 117 0.19 -5.94 -3.19
CA ILE A 117 -0.31 -7.04 -3.99
C ILE A 117 -1.70 -6.62 -4.50
N ASP A 118 -1.83 -6.51 -5.83
CA ASP A 118 -3.08 -6.08 -6.46
C ASP A 118 -3.93 -7.33 -6.77
N SER A 119 -4.97 -7.58 -5.97
CA SER A 119 -5.91 -8.67 -6.22
C SER A 119 -7.14 -8.11 -6.95
N GLN A 120 -7.49 -8.72 -8.08
CA GLN A 120 -8.79 -8.49 -8.69
C GLN A 120 -9.73 -9.56 -8.13
N TYR A 121 -10.71 -9.14 -7.33
CA TYR A 121 -11.94 -9.90 -7.24
C TYR A 121 -12.93 -9.26 -8.20
#